data_AF-A0A355GSS5-F1
#
_entry.id   AF-A0A355GSS5-F1
#
_cell.length_a   1.000
_cell.length_b   1.000
_cell.length_c   1.000
_cell.angle_alpha   90.00
_cell.angle_beta   90.00
_cell.angle_gamma   90.00
#
_symmetry.space_group_name_H-M   'P 1'
#
loop_
_entity.id
_entity.type
_entity.pdbx_description
1 polymer ?
#
loop_
_entity_poly.entity_id
_entity_poly.type
_entity_poly.pdbx_seq_one_letter_code
_entity_poly.pdbx_strand_id
1 'polypeptide(L)'
;HTGGVAGDDITAGLPRVEELFEARKPKGQAVITEVSGTAAVVDEKGSRKVNITTENGEEKSYVVPFGARLHIRDGAVVAAGDQLTEGSVNPHDILKIKGIRGVEKYLVREVQKVYRSQGVEINDKHIEVVVRQMLRKVKVDLPGDT
;
A
#
# COMPACT_ATOMS: atom_id res chain seq x y z
N HIS A 1 -5.83 -27.84 -18.14
CA HIS A 1 -6.26 -27.39 -16.81
C HIS A 1 -6.78 -25.97 -16.96
N THR A 2 -8.08 -25.83 -17.16
CA THR A 2 -8.80 -24.56 -17.17
C THR A 2 -9.68 -24.55 -15.92
N GLY A 3 -9.41 -23.66 -14.98
CA GLY A 3 -10.19 -23.58 -13.74
C GLY A 3 -9.90 -22.30 -12.97
N GLY A 4 -10.84 -21.35 -13.02
CA GLY A 4 -11.01 -20.32 -11.99
C GLY A 4 -10.32 -18.98 -12.25
N VAL A 5 -10.88 -18.17 -13.15
CA VAL A 5 -10.73 -16.70 -13.10
C VAL A 5 -11.94 -16.12 -12.37
N ALA A 6 -11.79 -15.80 -11.08
CA ALA A 6 -12.59 -14.81 -10.34
C ALA A 6 -12.10 -14.66 -8.88
N GLY A 7 -11.62 -13.47 -8.52
CA GLY A 7 -11.67 -12.96 -7.13
C GLY A 7 -10.35 -12.93 -6.37
N ASP A 8 -9.86 -11.72 -6.12
CA ASP A 8 -8.68 -11.30 -5.36
C ASP A 8 -7.31 -11.69 -5.95
N ASP A 9 -6.61 -10.66 -6.44
CA ASP A 9 -5.21 -10.65 -6.86
C ASP A 9 -4.27 -10.88 -5.65
N ILE A 10 -4.36 -12.09 -5.09
CA ILE A 10 -3.39 -12.67 -4.17
C ILE A 10 -2.35 -13.33 -5.08
N THR A 11 -1.33 -12.58 -5.47
CA THR A 11 -0.15 -13.17 -6.12
C THR A 11 0.25 -14.45 -5.37
N ALA A 12 0.24 -15.57 -6.09
CA ALA A 12 0.12 -16.91 -5.54
C ALA A 12 1.34 -17.33 -4.66
N GLY A 13 1.29 -17.02 -3.37
CA GLY A 13 2.19 -17.56 -2.35
C GLY A 13 3.57 -16.89 -2.25
N LEU A 14 4.65 -17.67 -2.29
CA LEU A 14 6.04 -17.20 -2.12
C LEU A 14 6.44 -15.98 -2.99
N PRO A 15 6.04 -15.85 -4.28
CA PRO A 15 6.38 -14.71 -5.10
C PRO A 15 5.94 -13.35 -4.51
N ARG A 16 4.84 -13.33 -3.76
CA ARG A 16 4.40 -12.11 -3.06
C ARG A 16 5.30 -11.76 -1.88
N VAL A 17 5.72 -12.77 -1.13
CA VAL A 17 6.65 -12.60 -0.01
C VAL A 17 8.01 -12.12 -0.52
N GLU A 18 8.50 -12.67 -1.63
CA GLU A 18 9.70 -12.22 -2.31
C GLU A 18 9.57 -10.76 -2.79
N GLU A 19 8.45 -10.40 -3.43
CA GLU A 19 8.20 -9.02 -3.87
C GLU A 19 8.23 -8.02 -2.70
N LEU A 20 7.63 -8.39 -1.56
CA LEU A 20 7.61 -7.60 -0.34
C LEU A 20 9.01 -7.46 0.27
N PHE A 21 9.77 -8.55 0.35
CA PHE A 21 11.12 -8.56 0.91
C PHE A 21 12.15 -7.88 0.02
N GLU A 22 11.96 -7.87 -1.29
CA GLU A 22 12.78 -7.08 -2.20
C GLU A 22 12.32 -5.62 -2.34
N ALA A 23 11.22 -5.25 -1.67
CA ALA A 23 10.59 -3.93 -1.77
C ALA A 23 10.34 -3.48 -3.23
N ARG A 24 10.01 -4.43 -4.11
CA ARG A 24 9.75 -4.14 -5.52
C ARG A 24 8.44 -3.37 -5.69
N LYS A 25 8.38 -2.53 -6.73
CA LYS A 25 7.12 -1.89 -7.13
C LYS A 25 6.13 -2.95 -7.61
N PRO A 26 4.93 -3.05 -7.03
CA PRO A 26 3.94 -4.04 -7.45
C PRO A 26 3.41 -3.76 -8.86
N LYS A 27 3.05 -4.81 -9.61
CA LYS A 27 2.47 -4.67 -10.95
C LYS A 27 1.07 -4.04 -10.94
N GLY A 28 0.24 -4.41 -9.98
CA GLY A 28 -1.06 -3.80 -9.70
C GLY A 28 -0.97 -2.85 -8.50
N GLN A 29 -0.17 -1.78 -8.61
CA GLN A 29 0.03 -0.86 -7.50
C GLN A 29 -1.26 -0.11 -7.18
N ALA A 30 -1.69 -0.19 -5.92
CA ALA A 30 -2.79 0.61 -5.41
C ALA A 30 -2.35 2.07 -5.21
N VAL A 31 -3.25 3.00 -5.55
CA VAL A 31 -3.10 4.41 -5.21
C VAL A 31 -3.47 4.57 -3.73
N ILE A 32 -2.62 5.27 -2.97
CA ILE A 32 -2.87 5.59 -1.56
C ILE A 32 -2.92 7.10 -1.36
N THR A 33 -3.68 7.56 -0.36
CA THR A 33 -3.69 8.97 0.02
C THR A 33 -2.48 9.31 0.90
N GLU A 34 -1.96 10.52 0.77
CA GLU A 34 -0.90 11.08 1.64
C GLU A 34 -1.47 11.90 2.80
N VAL A 35 -2.76 12.23 2.73
CA VAL A 35 -3.46 13.10 3.69
C VAL A 35 -4.72 12.42 4.22
N SER A 36 -5.09 12.76 5.46
CA SER A 36 -6.35 12.35 6.04
C SER A 36 -7.46 13.35 5.68
N GLY A 37 -8.68 12.87 5.45
CA GLY A 37 -9.79 13.73 5.08
C GLY A 37 -10.99 12.98 4.55
N THR A 38 -11.89 13.72 3.89
CA THR A 38 -13.07 13.15 3.23
C THR A 38 -12.79 13.00 1.74
N ALA A 39 -13.06 11.81 1.20
CA ALA A 39 -12.85 11.49 -0.20
C ALA A 39 -14.07 11.84 -1.06
N ALA A 40 -13.84 12.52 -2.18
CA ALA A 40 -14.81 12.79 -3.22
C ALA A 40 -14.34 12.15 -4.54
N VAL A 41 -15.18 11.31 -5.15
CA VAL A 41 -14.90 10.65 -6.42
C VAL A 41 -15.41 11.51 -7.56
N VAL A 42 -14.51 11.90 -8.47
CA VAL A 42 -14.83 12.78 -9.60
C VAL A 42 -14.54 12.05 -10.91
N ASP A 43 -15.55 11.99 -11.79
CA ASP A 43 -15.44 11.41 -13.13
C ASP A 43 -15.38 12.54 -14.19
N GLU A 44 -14.22 12.73 -14.84
CA GLU A 44 -14.00 13.75 -15.87
C GLU A 44 -13.61 13.12 -17.21
N LYS A 45 -14.48 13.22 -18.22
CA LYS A 45 -14.18 12.93 -19.65
C LYS A 45 -13.21 11.75 -19.89
N GLY A 46 -13.47 10.59 -19.27
CA GLY A 46 -12.69 9.36 -19.44
C GLY A 46 -11.55 9.14 -18.44
N SER A 47 -11.35 10.04 -17.48
CA SER A 47 -10.44 9.88 -16.34
C SER A 47 -11.22 10.00 -15.03
N ARG A 48 -10.93 9.10 -14.08
CA ARG A 48 -11.49 9.14 -12.73
C ARG A 48 -10.43 9.67 -11.77
N LYS A 49 -10.84 10.53 -10.83
CA LYS A 49 -9.99 11.10 -9.79
C LYS A 49 -10.66 10.92 -8.43
N VAL A 50 -9.83 10.91 -7.39
CA VAL A 50 -10.27 10.98 -6.00
C VAL A 50 -9.66 12.24 -5.39
N ASN A 51 -10.50 13.16 -4.96
CA ASN A 51 -10.09 14.36 -4.24
C ASN A 51 -10.26 14.12 -2.74
N ILE A 52 -9.21 14.35 -1.96
CA ILE A 52 -9.27 14.27 -0.50
C ILE A 52 -9.26 15.69 0.06
N THR A 53 -10.35 16.08 0.72
CA THR A 53 -10.46 17.36 1.41
C THR A 53 -10.10 17.16 2.88
N THR A 54 -9.03 17.82 3.32
CA THR A 54 -8.55 17.77 4.71
C THR A 54 -9.42 18.65 5.63
N GLU A 55 -9.29 18.48 6.94
CA GLU A 55 -9.99 19.31 7.94
C GLU A 55 -9.60 20.81 7.83
N ASN A 56 -8.42 21.10 7.29
CA ASN A 56 -7.93 22.47 7.08
C ASN A 56 -8.45 23.10 5.77
N GLY A 57 -9.26 22.37 4.99
CA GLY A 57 -9.78 22.83 3.70
C GLY A 57 -8.80 22.68 2.53
N GLU A 58 -7.60 22.12 2.74
CA GLU A 58 -6.71 21.76 1.65
C GLU A 58 -7.25 20.54 0.90
N GLU A 59 -7.23 20.60 -0.43
CA GLU A 59 -7.63 19.49 -1.30
C GLU A 59 -6.42 18.87 -1.98
N LYS A 60 -6.42 17.53 -2.03
CA LYS A 60 -5.38 16.76 -2.72
C LYS A 60 -6.02 15.76 -3.68
N SER A 61 -5.69 15.91 -4.97
CA SER A 61 -6.25 15.08 -6.04
C SER A 61 -5.34 13.91 -6.41
N TYR A 62 -5.94 12.73 -6.52
CA TYR A 62 -5.29 11.48 -6.92
C TYR A 62 -5.93 10.95 -8.20
N VAL A 63 -5.14 10.76 -9.26
CA VAL A 63 -5.64 10.18 -10.52
C VAL A 63 -5.77 8.67 -10.36
N VAL A 64 -6.94 8.14 -10.71
CA VAL A 64 -7.19 6.70 -10.72
C VAL A 64 -6.74 6.15 -12.08
N PRO A 65 -5.78 5.19 -12.12
CA PRO A 65 -5.35 4.57 -13.35
C PRO A 65 -6.52 3.91 -14.10
N PHE A 66 -6.47 3.92 -15.42
CA PHE A 66 -7.50 3.30 -16.24
C PHE A 66 -7.62 1.80 -15.92
N GLY A 67 -8.84 1.32 -15.67
CA GLY A 67 -9.12 -0.07 -15.30
C GLY A 67 -8.91 -0.41 -13.82
N ALA A 68 -8.36 0.51 -13.01
CA ALA A 68 -8.26 0.31 -11.57
C ALA A 68 -9.66 0.43 -10.92
N ARG A 69 -9.96 -0.50 -10.01
CA ARG A 69 -11.19 -0.49 -9.22
C ARG A 69 -11.00 0.36 -7.97
N LEU A 70 -12.02 1.14 -7.61
CA LEU A 70 -11.99 1.93 -6.37
C LEU A 70 -12.15 1.00 -5.15
N HIS A 71 -11.35 1.25 -4.12
CA HIS A 71 -11.46 0.56 -2.83
C HIS A 71 -12.32 1.34 -1.82
N ILE A 72 -12.55 2.63 -2.06
CA ILE A 72 -13.34 3.52 -1.22
C ILE A 72 -14.69 3.85 -1.86
N ARG A 73 -15.60 4.40 -1.05
CA ARG A 73 -16.85 5.00 -1.51
C ARG A 73 -16.72 6.52 -1.54
N ASP A 74 -17.56 7.16 -2.34
CA ASP A 74 -17.71 8.61 -2.30
C ASP A 74 -18.21 9.07 -0.91
N GLY A 75 -17.63 10.14 -0.39
CA GLY A 75 -17.85 10.63 0.97
C GLY A 75 -17.16 9.84 2.08
N ALA A 76 -16.29 8.87 1.76
CA ALA A 76 -15.59 8.10 2.79
C ALA A 76 -14.54 8.94 3.53
N VAL A 77 -14.46 8.80 4.85
CA VAL A 77 -13.36 9.34 5.65
C VAL A 77 -12.16 8.40 5.53
N VAL A 78 -11.02 8.92 5.10
CA VAL A 78 -9.78 8.18 4.90
C VAL A 78 -8.66 8.77 5.74
N ALA A 79 -7.75 7.92 6.22
CA ALA A 79 -6.52 8.35 6.87
C ALA A 79 -5.36 8.38 5.88
N ALA A 80 -4.33 9.19 6.18
CA ALA A 80 -3.08 9.15 5.44
C ALA A 80 -2.54 7.72 5.35
N GLY A 81 -2.21 7.31 4.13
CA GLY A 81 -1.72 5.98 3.75
C GLY A 81 -2.80 4.91 3.59
N ASP A 82 -4.08 5.28 3.49
CA ASP A 82 -5.16 4.37 3.11
C ASP A 82 -5.27 4.20 1.59
N GLN A 83 -5.73 3.02 1.17
CA GLN A 83 -5.87 2.66 -0.25
C GLN A 83 -7.13 3.27 -0.86
N LEU A 84 -6.95 3.99 -1.96
CA LEU A 84 -8.03 4.58 -2.76
C LEU A 84 -8.50 3.61 -3.86
N THR A 85 -7.59 2.80 -4.38
CA THR A 85 -7.87 1.78 -5.40
C THR A 85 -7.48 0.39 -4.89
N GLU A 86 -8.08 -0.65 -5.49
CA GLU A 86 -7.64 -2.03 -5.31
C GLU A 86 -6.19 -2.21 -5.79
N GLY A 87 -5.55 -3.26 -5.30
CA GLY A 87 -4.17 -3.62 -5.63
C GLY A 87 -3.25 -3.65 -4.42
N SER A 88 -1.96 -3.75 -4.71
CA SER A 88 -0.90 -3.87 -3.70
C SER A 88 -0.27 -2.52 -3.40
N VAL A 89 -0.06 -2.21 -2.12
CA VAL A 89 0.63 -0.97 -1.75
C VAL A 89 2.13 -1.14 -1.86
N ASN A 90 2.79 -0.12 -2.42
CA ASN A 90 4.24 -0.05 -2.45
C ASN A 90 4.80 0.32 -1.05
N PRO A 91 5.69 -0.51 -0.45
CA PRO A 91 6.29 -0.23 0.84
C PRO A 91 7.00 1.14 0.92
N HIS A 92 7.56 1.63 -0.19
CA HIS A 92 8.22 2.94 -0.23
C HIS A 92 7.24 4.10 -0.02
N ASP A 93 6.00 3.97 -0.50
CA ASP A 93 5.00 5.02 -0.32
C ASP A 93 4.49 5.01 1.13
N ILE A 94 4.33 3.82 1.73
CA ILE A 94 4.06 3.68 3.17
C ILE A 94 5.20 4.27 4.01
N LEU A 95 6.47 4.02 3.66
CA LEU A 95 7.62 4.56 4.38
C LEU A 95 7.61 6.10 4.35
N LYS A 96 7.31 6.72 3.21
CA LYS A 96 7.23 8.18 3.09
C LYS A 96 6.09 8.79 3.91
N ILE A 97 4.93 8.12 3.96
CA ILE A 97 3.72 8.67 4.58
C ILE A 97 3.65 8.35 6.08
N LYS A 98 3.94 7.10 6.47
CA LYS A 98 3.77 6.56 7.84
C LYS A 98 5.10 6.33 8.56
N GLY A 99 6.24 6.57 7.93
CA GLY A 99 7.57 6.39 8.50
C GLY A 99 7.96 4.92 8.72
N ILE A 100 9.10 4.71 9.39
CA ILE A 100 9.72 3.39 9.61
C ILE A 100 8.75 2.44 10.32
N ARG A 101 8.13 2.88 11.42
CA ARG A 101 7.18 2.06 12.18
C ARG A 101 5.94 1.69 11.35
N GLY A 102 5.49 2.60 10.48
CA GLY A 102 4.37 2.37 9.58
C GLY A 102 4.67 1.28 8.56
N VAL A 103 5.84 1.34 7.92
CA VAL A 103 6.25 0.33 6.93
C VAL A 103 6.57 -1.01 7.58
N GLU A 104 7.16 -1.06 8.78
CA GLU A 104 7.35 -2.31 9.53
C GLU A 104 6.02 -3.02 9.75
N LYS A 105 5.04 -2.30 10.31
CA LYS A 105 3.72 -2.85 10.60
C LYS A 105 2.99 -3.31 9.34
N TYR A 106 3.17 -2.58 8.23
CA TYR A 106 2.63 -2.96 6.93
C TYR A 106 3.26 -4.25 6.41
N LEU A 107 4.60 -4.34 6.37
CA LEU A 107 5.32 -5.51 5.88
C LEU A 107 5.01 -6.77 6.69
N VAL A 108 5.00 -6.66 8.02
CA VAL A 108 4.66 -7.79 8.90
C VAL A 108 3.24 -8.29 8.60
N ARG A 109 2.27 -7.36 8.49
CA ARG A 109 0.87 -7.71 8.20
C ARG A 109 0.71 -8.39 6.83
N GLU A 110 1.34 -7.85 5.80
CA GLU A 110 1.22 -8.39 4.43
C GLU A 110 1.84 -9.77 4.32
N VAL A 111 3.05 -9.97 4.87
CA VAL A 111 3.71 -11.28 4.89
C VAL A 111 2.87 -12.28 5.69
N GLN A 112 2.37 -11.89 6.86
CA GLN A 112 1.49 -12.75 7.66
C GLN A 112 0.21 -13.15 6.91
N LYS A 113 -0.41 -12.22 6.17
CA LYS A 113 -1.61 -12.49 5.37
C LYS A 113 -1.35 -13.56 4.31
N VAL A 114 -0.19 -13.53 3.66
CA VAL A 114 0.21 -14.52 2.63
C VAL A 114 0.49 -15.90 3.21
N TYR A 115 1.10 -15.99 4.40
CA TYR A 115 1.30 -17.29 5.05
C TYR A 115 -0.01 -17.88 5.57
N ARG A 116 -0.86 -17.06 6.18
CA ARG A 116 -2.19 -17.50 6.67
C ARG A 116 -3.09 -17.99 5.54
N SER A 117 -3.07 -17.33 4.37
CA SER A 117 -3.87 -17.78 3.22
C SER A 117 -3.41 -19.14 2.66
N GLN A 118 -2.16 -19.54 2.93
CA GLN A 118 -1.63 -20.87 2.61
C GLN A 118 -1.80 -21.89 3.75
N GLY A 119 -2.49 -21.52 4.84
CA GLY A 119 -2.69 -22.39 6.00
C GLY A 119 -1.44 -22.53 6.89
N VAL A 120 -0.44 -21.66 6.73
CA VAL A 120 0.78 -21.67 7.55
C VAL A 120 0.67 -20.62 8.64
N GLU A 121 0.68 -21.06 9.89
CA GLU A 121 0.77 -20.17 11.06
C GLU A 121 2.23 -19.90 11.40
N ILE A 122 2.63 -18.63 11.31
CA ILE A 122 3.96 -18.14 11.70
C ILE A 122 3.78 -17.10 12.80
N ASN A 123 4.66 -17.13 13.80
CA ASN A 123 4.68 -16.12 14.85
C ASN A 123 5.25 -14.80 14.32
N ASP A 124 4.55 -13.69 14.59
CA ASP A 124 4.93 -12.34 14.17
C ASP A 124 6.41 -12.00 14.47
N LYS A 125 6.98 -12.50 15.58
CA LYS A 125 8.39 -12.27 15.96
C LYS A 125 9.38 -12.69 14.88
N HIS A 126 9.11 -13.78 14.15
CA HIS A 126 10.01 -14.24 13.09
C HIS A 126 10.01 -13.26 11.91
N ILE A 127 8.83 -12.77 11.55
CA ILE A 127 8.68 -11.81 10.44
C ILE A 127 9.27 -10.46 10.85
N GLU A 128 9.02 -10.01 12.07
CA GLU A 128 9.59 -8.77 12.62
C GLU A 128 11.13 -8.77 12.57
N VAL A 129 11.78 -9.87 12.96
CA VAL A 129 13.24 -9.97 12.91
C VAL A 129 13.76 -9.78 11.49
N VAL A 130 13.10 -10.36 10.48
CA VAL A 130 13.47 -10.22 9.06
C VAL A 130 13.22 -8.81 8.56
N VAL A 131 12.02 -8.27 8.79
CA VAL A 131 11.64 -6.91 8.35
C VAL A 131 12.59 -5.86 8.95
N ARG A 132 13.00 -6.04 10.21
CA ARG A 132 13.99 -5.18 10.86
C ARG A 132 15.36 -5.20 10.17
N GLN A 133 15.76 -6.32 9.56
CA GLN A 133 17.01 -6.37 8.79
C GLN A 133 16.92 -5.55 7.50
N MET A 134 15.75 -5.54 6.85
CA MET A 134 15.56 -4.83 5.58
C MET A 134 15.68 -3.30 5.74
N LEU A 135 15.22 -2.77 6.89
CA LEU A 135 15.20 -1.33 7.16
C LEU A 135 16.52 -0.80 7.76
N ARG A 136 17.60 -1.60 7.78
CA ARG A 136 18.89 -1.22 8.38
C ARG A 136 19.65 -0.13 7.62
N LYS A 137 19.45 -0.02 6.31
CA LYS A 137 20.21 0.91 5.47
C LYS A 137 19.51 2.26 5.39
N VAL A 138 20.23 3.32 5.75
CA VAL A 138 19.78 4.71 5.65
C VAL A 138 20.56 5.38 4.52
N LYS A 139 19.86 6.13 3.66
CA LYS A 139 20.49 7.02 2.68
C LYS A 139 20.59 8.41 3.30
N VAL A 140 21.78 9.01 3.26
CA VAL A 140 22.00 10.38 3.69
C VAL A 140 21.78 11.29 2.48
N ASP A 141 20.71 12.09 2.47
CA ASP A 141 20.40 12.99 1.35
C ASP A 141 21.07 14.37 1.50
N LEU A 142 21.32 14.80 2.73
CA LEU A 142 22.15 15.97 3.05
C LEU A 142 23.27 15.50 3.98
N PRO A 143 24.55 15.56 3.58
CA PRO A 143 25.63 15.35 4.52
C PRO A 143 25.50 16.44 5.59
N GLY A 144 25.40 16.04 6.85
CA GLY A 144 25.58 16.99 7.94
C GLY A 144 26.99 17.56 7.88
N ASP A 145 27.21 18.71 8.52
CA ASP A 145 28.56 19.27 8.70
C ASP A 145 29.40 18.31 9.56
N THR A 146 30.04 17.31 8.95
CA THR A 146 31.07 16.46 9.56
C THR A 146 32.00 15.91 8.48
#